data_AF-A0A2L0EX77-F1
#
_entry.id   AF-A0A2L0EX77-F1
#
_cell.length_a   1.000
_cell.length_b   1.000
_cell.length_c   1.000
_cell.angle_alpha   90.00
_cell.angle_beta   90.00
_cell.angle_gamma   90.00
#
_symmetry.space_group_name_H-M   'P 1'
#
loop_
_entity.id
_entity.type
_entity.pdbx_description
1 polymer ?
#
loop_
_entity_poly.entity_id
_entity_poly.type
_entity_poly.pdbx_seq_one_letter_code
_entity_poly.pdbx_strand_id
1 'polypeptide(L)'
;MKPGPYFFAWCDEAERVDAFAAALPALVIPGRYISVTMGSEVDRTVNFVDEAVAMIRAHFGRTDAETYFAMELDDRRTFYGHYRCFTDKSERLKPRGPIHMVPAGAADILPLELYLALGSGPRSVEAEAELTWHIVLEYLEDLLLRLCAPDASRRVSTGGCTSAWTWLAPVSMCATYHADARDIARDLALSWVSLHDKEKVSLIAGMSLEALHARIDAAPTGARVVPTDKSGRSIPLSRETVLKALGLPGSALLEALMAAGDVPDAAWRAAEPRAEEIHNLTVQARARGEPFTRGGGCLTWVELTGEHVYFLVDHAPFHVRRLPSGGVVLATHPYRTLWPLWADALCALGLTS
;
A
#
# COMPACT_ATOMS: atom_id res chain seq x y z
N MET A 1 9.97 -10.25 14.97
CA MET A 1 10.14 -9.31 13.84
C MET A 1 8.74 -8.85 13.46
N LYS A 2 8.43 -7.56 13.53
CA LYS A 2 7.03 -7.08 13.45
C LYS A 2 6.59 -6.97 11.99
N PRO A 3 5.36 -7.37 11.63
CA PRO A 3 4.78 -7.14 10.30
C PRO A 3 4.64 -5.64 10.00
N GLY A 4 4.44 -5.30 8.73
CA GLY A 4 4.55 -3.95 8.15
C GLY A 4 3.54 -2.90 8.65
N PRO A 5 3.34 -1.80 7.91
CA PRO A 5 3.31 -1.77 6.43
C PRO A 5 4.67 -1.48 5.76
N TYR A 6 4.90 -2.11 4.60
CA TYR A 6 6.07 -1.92 3.73
C TYR A 6 5.62 -1.41 2.37
N PHE A 7 6.31 -0.41 1.83
CA PHE A 7 5.98 0.26 0.58
C PHE A 7 7.03 0.00 -0.48
N PHE A 8 6.59 -0.31 -1.69
CA PHE A 8 7.47 -0.67 -2.80
C PHE A 8 7.14 0.14 -4.03
N ALA A 9 8.16 0.46 -4.82
CA ALA A 9 8.04 1.15 -6.09
C ALA A 9 9.00 0.54 -7.12
N TRP A 10 8.53 0.42 -8.36
CA TRP A 10 9.29 -0.13 -9.47
C TRP A 10 9.55 0.96 -10.49
N CYS A 11 10.81 1.03 -10.92
CA CYS A 11 11.28 1.85 -12.01
C CYS A 11 12.48 1.15 -12.66
N ASP A 12 12.80 1.59 -13.89
CA ASP A 12 14.01 1.16 -14.57
C ASP A 12 15.27 1.52 -13.78
N GLU A 13 16.34 0.74 -13.95
CA GLU A 13 17.61 0.99 -13.24
C GLU A 13 18.18 2.38 -13.55
N ALA A 14 18.06 2.82 -14.80
CA ALA A 14 18.54 4.13 -15.25
C ALA A 14 17.81 5.29 -14.54
N GLU A 15 16.54 5.12 -14.19
CA GLU A 15 15.71 6.14 -13.54
C GLU A 15 15.75 6.04 -12.02
N ARG A 16 16.41 5.04 -11.44
CA ARG A 16 16.20 4.67 -10.04
C ARG A 16 16.67 5.71 -9.04
N VAL A 17 17.83 6.31 -9.30
CA VAL A 17 18.34 7.40 -8.45
C VAL A 17 17.49 8.65 -8.61
N ASP A 18 16.97 8.92 -9.80
CA ASP A 18 16.11 10.08 -10.06
C ASP A 18 14.71 9.91 -9.44
N ALA A 19 14.13 8.72 -9.51
CA ALA A 19 12.91 8.36 -8.80
C ALA A 19 13.09 8.47 -7.27
N PHE A 20 14.21 7.97 -6.76
CA PHE A 20 14.55 8.11 -5.34
C PHE A 20 14.66 9.57 -4.92
N ALA A 21 15.41 10.37 -5.70
CA ALA A 21 15.62 11.78 -5.45
C ALA A 21 14.33 12.60 -5.54
N ALA A 22 13.41 12.25 -6.43
CA ALA A 22 12.13 12.92 -6.56
C ALA A 22 11.20 12.65 -5.36
N ALA A 23 11.19 11.43 -4.82
CA ALA A 23 10.36 11.06 -3.68
C ALA A 23 10.90 11.58 -2.34
N LEU A 24 12.22 11.66 -2.16
CA LEU A 24 12.84 12.06 -0.90
C LEU A 24 12.31 13.40 -0.33
N PRO A 25 12.20 14.51 -1.09
CA PRO A 25 11.65 15.76 -0.56
C PRO A 25 10.16 15.69 -0.21
N ALA A 26 9.39 14.80 -0.84
CA ALA A 26 7.98 14.59 -0.50
C ALA A 26 7.81 13.81 0.82
N LEU A 27 8.82 13.04 1.22
CA LEU A 27 8.79 12.19 2.41
C LEU A 27 9.42 12.87 3.64
N VAL A 28 10.48 13.65 3.46
CA VAL A 28 11.27 14.26 4.55
C VAL A 28 10.60 15.52 5.10
N ILE A 29 10.55 15.66 6.42
CA ILE A 29 10.19 16.95 7.06
C ILE A 29 11.26 18.01 6.73
N PRO A 30 10.88 19.17 6.14
CA PRO A 30 11.84 20.22 5.80
C PRO A 30 12.71 20.65 6.99
N GLY A 31 14.02 20.72 6.77
CA GLY A 31 15.01 21.14 7.77
C GLY A 31 15.33 20.10 8.84
N ARG A 32 14.74 18.90 8.80
CA ARG A 32 15.17 17.77 9.63
C ARG A 32 16.37 17.06 9.01
N TYR A 33 17.11 16.37 9.88
CA TYR A 33 18.28 15.62 9.45
C TYR A 33 17.89 14.38 8.64
N ILE A 34 18.76 14.02 7.71
CA ILE A 34 18.69 12.83 6.85
C ILE A 34 20.01 12.09 7.06
N SER A 35 19.96 10.91 7.63
CA SER A 35 21.10 10.00 7.65
C SER A 35 21.14 9.27 6.30
N VAL A 36 22.31 9.22 5.69
CA VAL A 36 22.59 8.55 4.40
C VAL A 36 23.65 7.50 4.65
N THR A 37 23.33 6.26 4.32
CA THR A 37 24.21 5.10 4.47
C THR A 37 24.36 4.39 3.12
N MET A 38 25.60 4.18 2.67
CA MET A 38 25.92 3.48 1.42
C MET A 38 27.15 2.59 1.64
N GLY A 39 26.90 1.33 2.01
CA GLY A 39 27.95 0.38 2.36
C GLY A 39 28.86 0.90 3.49
N SER A 40 30.15 0.58 3.42
CA SER A 40 31.16 1.11 4.34
C SER A 40 31.75 2.45 3.87
N GLU A 41 31.37 2.94 2.69
CA GLU A 41 31.97 4.13 2.08
C GLU A 41 31.32 5.43 2.57
N VAL A 42 30.00 5.41 2.81
CA VAL A 42 29.24 6.58 3.25
C VAL A 42 28.38 6.24 4.44
N ASP A 43 28.58 6.96 5.54
CA ASP A 43 27.67 7.02 6.68
C ASP A 43 27.72 8.45 7.22
N ARG A 44 26.74 9.27 6.82
CA ARG A 44 26.71 10.71 7.10
C ARG A 44 25.31 11.20 7.40
N THR A 45 25.22 12.26 8.19
CA THR A 45 23.96 12.96 8.45
C THR A 45 24.03 14.36 7.87
N VAL A 46 23.01 14.74 7.12
CA VAL A 46 22.88 16.05 6.47
C VAL A 46 21.52 16.68 6.76
N ASN A 47 21.38 17.98 6.54
CA ASN A 47 20.13 18.71 6.81
C ASN A 47 19.41 19.16 5.53
N PHE A 48 19.97 18.84 4.36
CA PHE A 48 19.44 19.25 3.06
C PHE A 48 19.27 18.06 2.13
N VAL A 49 18.11 17.97 1.50
CA VAL A 49 17.76 16.92 0.53
C VAL A 49 18.75 16.88 -0.62
N ASP A 50 19.10 18.04 -1.19
CA ASP A 50 20.02 18.13 -2.33
C ASP A 50 21.41 17.55 -2.00
N GLU A 51 21.90 17.74 -0.76
CA GLU A 51 23.16 17.18 -0.30
C GLU A 51 23.09 15.66 -0.19
N ALA A 52 21.99 15.13 0.36
CA ALA A 52 21.74 13.68 0.43
C ALA A 52 21.68 13.07 -0.99
N VAL A 53 20.93 13.70 -1.90
CA VAL A 53 20.80 13.25 -3.29
C VAL A 53 22.13 13.30 -4.04
N ALA A 54 22.93 14.35 -3.85
CA ALA A 54 24.25 14.47 -4.48
C ALA A 54 25.19 13.34 -4.03
N MET A 55 25.18 13.00 -2.74
CA MET A 55 25.94 11.85 -2.22
C MET A 55 25.46 10.54 -2.84
N ILE A 56 24.14 10.32 -2.89
CA ILE A 56 23.58 9.10 -3.50
C ILE A 56 24.01 8.98 -4.96
N ARG A 57 23.85 10.05 -5.75
CA ARG A 57 24.27 10.07 -7.17
C ARG A 57 25.74 9.75 -7.36
N ALA A 58 26.62 10.20 -6.46
CA ALA A 58 28.06 9.99 -6.57
C ALA A 58 28.50 8.54 -6.27
N HIS A 59 27.73 7.79 -5.48
CA HIS A 59 28.12 6.46 -4.99
C HIS A 59 27.22 5.31 -5.45
N PHE A 60 26.01 5.60 -5.94
CA PHE A 60 25.06 4.59 -6.38
C PHE A 60 25.61 3.76 -7.57
N GLY A 61 25.26 2.47 -7.61
CA GLY A 61 25.80 1.51 -8.57
C GLY A 61 27.04 0.76 -8.06
N ARG A 62 27.79 1.33 -7.10
CA ARG A 62 28.83 0.60 -6.35
C ARG A 62 28.23 -0.17 -5.18
N THR A 63 27.20 0.42 -4.56
CA THR A 63 26.44 -0.14 -3.44
C THR A 63 25.03 0.44 -3.46
N ASP A 64 24.16 -0.13 -2.62
CA ASP A 64 22.79 0.34 -2.43
C ASP A 64 22.78 1.63 -1.62
N ALA A 65 21.71 2.42 -1.74
CA ALA A 65 21.51 3.60 -0.92
C ALA A 65 20.42 3.35 0.13
N GLU A 66 20.68 3.77 1.36
CA GLU A 66 19.71 3.82 2.43
C GLU A 66 19.71 5.22 3.03
N THR A 67 18.52 5.76 3.27
CA THR A 67 18.34 6.97 4.06
C THR A 67 17.40 6.73 5.22
N TYR A 68 17.65 7.44 6.32
CA TYR A 68 16.83 7.45 7.52
C TYR A 68 16.50 8.89 7.89
N PHE A 69 15.21 9.19 8.06
CA PHE A 69 14.73 10.55 8.27
C PHE A 69 13.38 10.58 8.98
N ALA A 70 13.03 11.75 9.50
CA ALA A 70 11.70 12.02 10.04
C ALA A 70 10.73 12.40 8.92
N MET A 71 9.51 11.87 9.00
CA MET A 71 8.38 12.12 8.09
C MET A 71 7.22 12.70 8.88
N GLU A 72 6.41 13.55 8.24
CA GLU A 72 5.18 14.12 8.82
C GLU A 72 3.99 13.73 7.95
N LEU A 73 2.96 13.19 8.59
CA LEU A 73 1.65 12.93 7.98
C LEU A 73 0.78 14.19 8.02
N ASP A 74 -0.31 14.18 7.27
CA ASP A 74 -1.24 15.32 7.19
C ASP A 74 -1.84 15.72 8.55
N ASP A 75 -1.95 14.78 9.49
CA ASP A 75 -2.40 15.03 10.86
C ASP A 75 -1.28 15.54 11.80
N ARG A 76 -0.11 15.87 11.24
CA ARG A 76 1.11 16.35 11.91
C ARG A 76 1.81 15.32 12.80
N ARG A 77 1.41 14.04 12.76
CA ARG A 77 2.21 13.00 13.41
C ARG A 77 3.55 12.88 12.72
N THR A 78 4.60 12.91 13.54
CA THR A 78 5.97 12.67 13.12
C THR A 78 6.39 11.26 13.48
N PHE A 79 7.01 10.57 12.53
CA PHE A 79 7.68 9.30 12.79
C PHE A 79 8.90 9.16 11.89
N TYR A 80 9.66 8.09 12.07
CA TYR A 80 10.89 7.86 11.30
C TYR A 80 10.65 6.84 10.19
N GLY A 81 11.26 7.09 9.03
CA GLY A 81 11.23 6.19 7.88
C GLY A 81 12.62 5.75 7.47
N HIS A 82 12.71 4.53 6.96
CA HIS A 82 13.84 4.04 6.18
C HIS A 82 13.45 4.04 4.71
N TYR A 83 14.25 4.65 3.86
CA TYR A 83 14.03 4.68 2.43
C TYR A 83 15.26 4.10 1.70
N ARG A 84 15.04 3.07 0.90
CA ARG A 84 16.12 2.29 0.28
C ARG A 84 15.98 2.27 -1.24
N CYS A 85 17.13 2.33 -1.88
CA CYS A 85 17.34 2.24 -3.31
C CYS A 85 18.34 1.11 -3.57
N PHE A 86 17.93 0.05 -4.26
CA PHE A 86 18.78 -1.10 -4.52
C PHE A 86 19.29 -1.09 -5.96
N THR A 87 20.55 -1.47 -6.16
CA THR A 87 21.12 -1.72 -7.49
C THR A 87 20.51 -2.97 -8.14
N ASP A 88 20.57 -3.13 -9.47
CA ASP A 88 20.08 -4.37 -10.11
C ASP A 88 20.80 -5.61 -9.60
N LYS A 89 22.10 -5.47 -9.35
CA LYS A 89 22.90 -6.53 -8.77
C LYS A 89 22.33 -6.98 -7.42
N SER A 90 22.02 -6.03 -6.53
CA SER A 90 21.43 -6.34 -5.23
C SER A 90 20.02 -6.90 -5.34
N GLU A 91 19.17 -6.36 -6.21
CA GLU A 91 17.82 -6.88 -6.43
C GLU A 91 17.83 -8.30 -6.96
N ARG A 92 18.74 -8.65 -7.88
CA ARG A 92 18.89 -10.03 -8.37
C ARG A 92 19.34 -11.00 -7.27
N LEU A 93 20.19 -10.54 -6.35
CA LEU A 93 20.69 -11.37 -5.24
C LEU A 93 19.65 -11.51 -4.11
N LYS A 94 18.96 -10.42 -3.78
CA LYS A 94 17.97 -10.37 -2.71
C LYS A 94 16.80 -9.47 -3.12
N PRO A 95 15.80 -10.03 -3.84
CA PRO A 95 14.70 -9.26 -4.38
C PRO A 95 13.86 -8.66 -3.26
N ARG A 96 13.96 -7.35 -3.07
CA ARG A 96 13.20 -6.59 -2.06
C ARG A 96 12.26 -5.57 -2.68
N GLY A 97 12.45 -5.22 -3.94
CA GLY A 97 11.84 -4.08 -4.60
C GLY A 97 12.91 -3.01 -4.84
N PRO A 98 13.13 -2.56 -6.10
CA PRO A 98 14.21 -1.63 -6.43
C PRO A 98 14.17 -0.34 -5.61
N ILE A 99 12.96 0.12 -5.25
CA ILE A 99 12.72 1.17 -4.30
C ILE A 99 11.81 0.62 -3.19
N HIS A 100 12.20 0.86 -1.93
CA HIS A 100 11.53 0.30 -0.75
C HIS A 100 11.53 1.30 0.40
N MET A 101 10.36 1.59 0.97
CA MET A 101 10.19 2.44 2.14
C MET A 101 9.54 1.67 3.28
N VAL A 102 10.04 1.88 4.50
CA VAL A 102 9.57 1.21 5.71
C VAL A 102 9.48 2.21 6.86
N PRO A 103 8.38 2.28 7.62
CA PRO A 103 8.33 3.02 8.87
C PRO A 103 9.23 2.36 9.92
N ALA A 104 9.78 3.14 10.86
CA ALA A 104 10.58 2.61 11.95
C ALA A 104 9.76 1.69 12.87
N GLY A 105 8.48 2.02 13.08
CA GLY A 105 7.52 1.18 13.78
C GLY A 105 6.24 0.95 12.97
N ALA A 106 5.74 -0.29 12.96
CA ALA A 106 4.42 -0.58 12.39
C ALA A 106 3.31 0.29 13.00
N ALA A 107 3.42 0.60 14.29
CA ALA A 107 2.48 1.44 15.04
C ALA A 107 2.41 2.90 14.55
N ASP A 108 3.41 3.35 13.78
CA ASP A 108 3.44 4.72 13.23
C ASP A 108 2.35 4.91 12.17
N ILE A 109 2.05 3.85 11.40
CA ILE A 109 1.04 3.85 10.34
C ILE A 109 -0.20 3.05 10.75
N LEU A 110 -0.03 1.95 11.49
CA LEU A 110 -1.10 1.12 12.03
C LEU A 110 -1.29 1.41 13.52
N PRO A 111 -2.13 2.40 13.90
CA PRO A 111 -2.28 2.74 15.30
C PRO A 111 -2.82 1.54 16.08
N LEU A 112 -2.01 0.98 16.98
CA LEU A 112 -2.43 -0.13 17.85
C LEU A 112 -3.38 0.33 18.95
N GLU A 113 -3.47 1.65 19.15
CA GLU A 113 -4.25 2.28 20.19
C GLU A 113 -4.93 3.53 19.63
N LEU A 114 -6.19 3.73 20.02
CA LEU A 114 -6.97 4.91 19.71
C LEU A 114 -7.39 5.63 21.00
N TYR A 115 -7.55 6.95 20.88
CA TYR A 115 -8.07 7.82 21.94
C TYR A 115 -9.42 8.37 21.50
N LEU A 116 -10.50 7.77 21.99
CA LEU A 116 -11.86 7.94 21.48
C LEU A 116 -12.82 8.44 22.56
N ALA A 117 -13.66 9.40 22.22
CA ALA A 117 -14.79 9.77 23.06
C ALA A 117 -15.97 8.83 22.77
N LEU A 118 -16.12 7.78 23.58
CA LEU A 118 -17.15 6.75 23.39
C LEU A 118 -18.57 7.23 23.73
N GLY A 119 -18.69 8.35 24.45
CA GLY A 119 -19.98 8.84 24.95
C GLY A 119 -20.60 7.89 25.99
N SER A 120 -21.94 7.84 26.03
CA SER A 120 -22.71 6.94 26.91
C SER A 120 -23.05 5.59 26.28
N GLY A 121 -22.72 5.39 24.99
CA GLY A 121 -22.98 4.15 24.27
C GLY A 121 -21.99 3.03 24.63
N PRO A 122 -22.32 1.76 24.32
CA PRO A 122 -21.41 0.64 24.53
C PRO A 122 -20.17 0.75 23.63
N ARG A 123 -19.12 0.02 24.00
CA ARG A 123 -18.01 -0.26 23.08
C ARG A 123 -18.52 -1.10 21.90
N SER A 124 -17.94 -0.88 20.73
CA SER A 124 -18.20 -1.67 19.52
C SER A 124 -16.88 -1.87 18.81
N VAL A 125 -16.48 -3.13 18.67
CA VAL A 125 -15.25 -3.53 17.96
C VAL A 125 -15.33 -3.10 16.51
N GLU A 126 -16.51 -3.23 15.91
CA GLU A 126 -16.79 -2.89 14.52
C GLU A 126 -16.62 -1.40 14.26
N ALA A 127 -17.23 -0.55 15.09
CA ALA A 127 -17.09 0.90 15.00
C ALA A 127 -15.64 1.37 15.28
N GLU A 128 -14.98 0.77 16.28
CA GLU A 128 -13.57 1.07 16.60
C GLU A 128 -12.65 0.66 15.44
N ALA A 129 -12.90 -0.47 14.78
CA ALA A 129 -12.18 -0.93 13.59
C ALA A 129 -12.40 -0.03 12.38
N GLU A 130 -13.63 0.44 12.16
CA GLU A 130 -13.95 1.40 11.10
C GLU A 130 -13.17 2.71 11.26
N LEU A 131 -13.10 3.25 12.48
CA LEU A 131 -12.28 4.44 12.77
C LEU A 131 -10.80 4.22 12.46
N THR A 132 -10.26 3.05 12.82
CA THR A 132 -8.88 2.69 12.44
C THR A 132 -8.71 2.65 10.92
N TRP A 133 -9.68 2.10 10.18
CA TRP A 133 -9.59 2.02 8.72
C TRP A 133 -9.46 3.38 8.07
N HIS A 134 -10.29 4.36 8.46
CA HIS A 134 -10.22 5.72 7.92
C HIS A 134 -8.83 6.35 8.14
N ILE A 135 -8.32 6.26 9.37
CA ILE A 135 -6.99 6.78 9.74
C ILE A 135 -5.89 6.12 8.90
N VAL A 136 -5.92 4.79 8.77
CA VAL A 136 -4.87 4.03 8.08
C VAL A 136 -4.92 4.24 6.58
N LEU A 137 -6.11 4.34 5.98
CA LEU A 137 -6.25 4.52 4.53
C LEU A 137 -5.63 5.84 4.08
N GLU A 138 -5.88 6.94 4.82
CA GLU A 138 -5.32 8.26 4.51
C GLU A 138 -3.78 8.20 4.48
N TYR A 139 -3.14 7.59 5.48
CA TYR A 139 -1.68 7.50 5.53
C TYR A 139 -1.11 6.56 4.49
N LEU A 140 -1.80 5.46 4.23
CA LEU A 140 -1.37 4.51 3.22
C LEU A 140 -1.37 5.17 1.85
N GLU A 141 -2.45 5.87 1.49
CA GLU A 141 -2.57 6.54 0.20
C GLU A 141 -1.54 7.67 0.08
N ASP A 142 -1.44 8.54 1.08
CA ASP A 142 -0.51 9.66 1.11
C ASP A 142 0.95 9.19 0.93
N LEU A 143 1.41 8.22 1.73
CA LEU A 143 2.77 7.70 1.64
C LEU A 143 3.02 6.95 0.32
N LEU A 144 2.05 6.19 -0.18
CA LEU A 144 2.18 5.50 -1.46
C LEU A 144 2.31 6.49 -2.62
N LEU A 145 1.55 7.59 -2.59
CA LEU A 145 1.63 8.65 -3.60
C LEU A 145 2.92 9.48 -3.49
N ARG A 146 3.37 9.85 -2.28
CA ARG A 146 4.67 10.51 -2.08
C ARG A 146 5.83 9.64 -2.60
N LEU A 147 5.70 8.32 -2.50
CA LEU A 147 6.69 7.37 -3.01
C LEU A 147 6.62 7.20 -4.54
N CYS A 148 5.43 6.96 -5.09
CA CYS A 148 5.27 6.51 -6.47
C CYS A 148 4.92 7.63 -7.46
N ALA A 149 4.31 8.71 -7.00
CA ALA A 149 3.91 9.85 -7.82
C ALA A 149 4.28 11.19 -7.15
N PRO A 150 5.54 11.40 -6.72
CA PRO A 150 5.96 12.65 -6.09
C PRO A 150 5.88 13.85 -7.04
N ASP A 151 5.94 13.59 -8.36
CA ASP A 151 5.85 14.60 -9.40
C ASP A 151 5.13 14.04 -10.66
N ALA A 152 5.10 14.84 -11.73
CA ALA A 152 4.43 14.49 -12.98
C ALA A 152 5.27 13.58 -13.91
N SER A 153 6.49 13.18 -13.53
CA SER A 153 7.43 12.53 -14.46
C SER A 153 7.10 11.07 -14.76
N ARG A 154 6.27 10.43 -13.92
CA ARG A 154 5.92 8.99 -14.00
C ARG A 154 7.13 8.04 -14.07
N ARG A 155 8.21 8.36 -13.34
CA ARG A 155 9.41 7.49 -13.25
C ARG A 155 9.11 6.13 -12.63
N VAL A 156 8.18 6.10 -11.68
CA VAL A 156 7.66 4.86 -11.10
C VAL A 156 6.42 4.48 -11.89
N SER A 157 6.41 3.28 -12.47
CA SER A 157 5.26 2.80 -13.25
C SER A 157 4.26 2.03 -12.39
N THR A 158 4.74 1.32 -11.38
CA THR A 158 3.92 0.55 -10.45
C THR A 158 4.54 0.53 -9.06
N GLY A 159 3.69 0.44 -8.04
CA GLY A 159 4.08 0.33 -6.65
C GLY A 159 3.00 -0.33 -5.82
N GLY A 160 3.23 -0.46 -4.53
CA GLY A 160 2.20 -0.93 -3.62
C GLY A 160 2.64 -1.00 -2.17
N CYS A 161 1.69 -1.36 -1.31
CA CYS A 161 1.89 -1.55 0.12
C CYS A 161 1.43 -2.94 0.57
N THR A 162 2.18 -3.57 1.48
CA THR A 162 1.77 -4.83 2.12
C THR A 162 2.32 -4.96 3.54
N SER A 163 1.67 -5.78 4.36
CA SER A 163 2.17 -6.15 5.69
C SER A 163 3.36 -7.12 5.65
N ALA A 164 3.66 -7.71 4.47
CA ALA A 164 4.77 -8.63 4.28
C ALA A 164 6.08 -7.90 3.96
N TRP A 165 7.20 -8.42 4.46
CA TRP A 165 8.54 -7.86 4.18
C TRP A 165 8.91 -7.86 2.69
N THR A 166 8.27 -8.72 1.89
CA THR A 166 8.54 -8.88 0.46
C THR A 166 7.42 -8.30 -0.36
N TRP A 167 7.77 -7.75 -1.53
CA TRP A 167 6.80 -7.37 -2.54
C TRP A 167 5.99 -8.59 -3.01
N LEU A 168 4.72 -8.64 -2.60
CA LEU A 168 3.77 -9.70 -2.98
C LEU A 168 3.17 -9.44 -4.35
N ALA A 169 2.52 -10.46 -4.93
CA ALA A 169 1.65 -10.30 -6.09
C ALA A 169 0.67 -9.14 -5.86
N PRO A 170 0.47 -8.21 -6.82
CA PRO A 170 -0.39 -7.04 -6.64
C PRO A 170 -1.76 -7.32 -6.00
N VAL A 171 -2.47 -8.37 -6.44
CA VAL A 171 -3.78 -8.72 -5.84
C VAL A 171 -3.68 -9.24 -4.40
N SER A 172 -2.50 -9.66 -3.95
CA SER A 172 -2.23 -10.10 -2.57
C SER A 172 -1.68 -8.97 -1.68
N MET A 173 -1.50 -7.76 -2.23
CA MET A 173 -1.13 -6.56 -1.49
C MET A 173 -2.38 -5.91 -0.88
N CYS A 174 -2.20 -5.01 0.08
CA CYS A 174 -3.31 -4.20 0.61
C CYS A 174 -3.51 -2.91 -0.18
N ALA A 175 -2.49 -2.49 -0.94
CA ALA A 175 -2.64 -1.39 -1.88
C ALA A 175 -1.69 -1.50 -3.06
N THR A 176 -2.10 -0.96 -4.21
CA THR A 176 -1.30 -0.84 -5.42
C THR A 176 -1.44 0.54 -6.04
N TYR A 177 -0.37 0.97 -6.71
CA TYR A 177 -0.33 2.16 -7.54
C TYR A 177 0.00 1.76 -8.97
N HIS A 178 -0.69 2.38 -9.94
CA HIS A 178 -0.36 2.33 -11.36
C HIS A 178 -0.29 3.72 -11.95
N ALA A 179 0.76 3.98 -12.71
CA ALA A 179 0.93 5.26 -13.41
C ALA A 179 -0.04 5.44 -14.58
N ASP A 180 -0.59 4.35 -15.13
CA ASP A 180 -1.57 4.38 -16.23
C ASP A 180 -2.75 3.44 -15.94
N ALA A 181 -3.93 4.03 -15.75
CA ALA A 181 -5.16 3.29 -15.49
C ALA A 181 -5.62 2.41 -16.66
N ARG A 182 -5.16 2.69 -17.89
CA ARG A 182 -5.51 1.89 -19.08
C ARG A 182 -4.94 0.48 -19.02
N ASP A 183 -3.82 0.32 -18.32
CA ASP A 183 -3.12 -0.95 -18.18
C ASP A 183 -3.41 -1.63 -16.84
N ILE A 184 -4.50 -1.29 -16.14
CA ILE A 184 -4.82 -1.86 -14.81
C ILE A 184 -4.88 -3.40 -14.82
N ALA A 185 -5.22 -4.02 -15.95
CA ALA A 185 -5.19 -5.48 -16.14
C ALA A 185 -3.79 -6.10 -15.93
N ARG A 186 -2.74 -5.28 -16.03
CA ARG A 186 -1.35 -5.64 -15.73
C ARG A 186 -1.22 -6.22 -14.33
N ASP A 187 -1.96 -5.71 -13.34
CA ASP A 187 -1.89 -6.21 -11.96
C ASP A 187 -2.33 -7.67 -11.86
N LEU A 188 -3.41 -8.03 -12.56
CA LEU A 188 -3.87 -9.42 -12.65
C LEU A 188 -2.82 -10.28 -13.35
N ALA A 189 -2.28 -9.81 -14.47
CA ALA A 189 -1.31 -10.55 -15.25
C ALA A 189 0.00 -10.79 -14.48
N LEU A 190 0.55 -9.74 -13.87
CA LEU A 190 1.75 -9.79 -13.04
C LEU A 190 1.54 -10.70 -11.81
N SER A 191 0.38 -10.61 -11.17
CA SER A 191 0.01 -11.48 -10.06
C SER A 191 -0.04 -12.95 -10.50
N TRP A 192 -0.68 -13.23 -11.63
CA TRP A 192 -0.81 -14.59 -12.14
C TRP A 192 0.56 -15.19 -12.47
N VAL A 193 1.40 -14.49 -13.22
CA VAL A 193 2.75 -14.94 -13.58
C VAL A 193 3.61 -15.15 -12.32
N SER A 194 3.61 -14.19 -11.38
CA SER A 194 4.37 -14.32 -10.13
C SER A 194 3.96 -15.55 -9.33
N LEU A 195 2.65 -15.82 -9.21
CA LEU A 195 2.15 -16.95 -8.44
C LEU A 195 2.34 -18.29 -9.16
N HIS A 196 2.12 -18.33 -10.48
CA HIS A 196 2.24 -19.55 -11.29
C HIS A 196 3.70 -19.98 -11.42
N ASP A 197 4.57 -19.05 -11.81
CA ASP A 197 5.99 -19.32 -12.06
C ASP A 197 6.84 -19.21 -10.79
N LYS A 198 6.22 -18.80 -9.67
CA LYS A 198 6.86 -18.59 -8.36
C LYS A 198 7.97 -17.54 -8.40
N GLU A 199 7.86 -16.60 -9.33
CA GLU A 199 8.81 -15.50 -9.50
C GLU A 199 8.52 -14.34 -8.54
N LYS A 200 9.58 -13.63 -8.16
CA LYS A 200 9.48 -12.46 -7.28
C LYS A 200 9.01 -11.26 -8.08
N VAL A 201 7.96 -10.60 -7.61
CA VAL A 201 7.37 -9.43 -8.28
C VAL A 201 8.41 -8.36 -8.59
N SER A 202 9.33 -8.07 -7.68
CA SER A 202 10.35 -7.03 -7.93
C SER A 202 11.24 -7.28 -9.13
N LEU A 203 11.40 -8.55 -9.57
CA LEU A 203 12.20 -8.92 -10.74
C LEU A 203 11.41 -8.85 -12.06
N ILE A 204 10.08 -8.91 -12.00
CA ILE A 204 9.21 -8.97 -13.19
C ILE A 204 8.21 -7.82 -13.31
N ALA A 205 8.15 -6.93 -12.31
CA ALA A 205 7.29 -5.75 -12.32
C ALA A 205 7.56 -4.79 -13.49
N GLY A 206 8.70 -4.93 -14.18
CA GLY A 206 9.06 -4.20 -15.40
C GLY A 206 8.69 -4.85 -16.74
N MET A 207 8.23 -6.11 -16.75
CA MET A 207 7.95 -6.83 -18.00
C MET A 207 6.85 -6.13 -18.80
N SER A 208 6.90 -6.02 -20.12
CA SER A 208 5.79 -5.40 -20.87
C SER A 208 4.48 -6.20 -20.72
N LEU A 209 3.34 -5.55 -20.99
CA LEU A 209 2.04 -6.24 -20.94
C LEU A 209 1.97 -7.41 -21.92
N GLU A 210 2.58 -7.25 -23.10
CA GLU A 210 2.69 -8.29 -24.13
C GLU A 210 3.53 -9.47 -23.65
N ALA A 211 4.63 -9.21 -22.93
CA ALA A 211 5.47 -10.27 -22.38
C ALA A 211 4.75 -11.05 -21.27
N LEU A 212 3.99 -10.35 -20.40
CA LEU A 212 3.13 -11.00 -19.41
C LEU A 212 2.05 -11.84 -20.09
N HIS A 213 1.36 -11.27 -21.09
CA HIS A 213 0.34 -11.97 -21.86
C HIS A 213 0.89 -13.24 -22.51
N ALA A 214 2.06 -13.17 -23.16
CA ALA A 214 2.70 -14.32 -23.80
C ALA A 214 3.03 -15.44 -22.81
N ARG A 215 3.48 -15.12 -21.59
CA ARG A 215 3.73 -16.12 -20.55
C ARG A 215 2.46 -16.82 -20.08
N ILE A 216 1.40 -16.05 -19.89
CA ILE A 216 0.09 -16.60 -19.50
C ILE A 216 -0.45 -17.48 -20.62
N ASP A 217 -0.34 -17.03 -21.87
CA ASP A 217 -0.81 -17.79 -23.02
C ASP A 217 -0.02 -19.09 -23.23
N ALA A 218 1.29 -19.09 -22.96
CA ALA A 218 2.12 -20.30 -23.04
C ALA A 218 1.81 -21.33 -21.94
N ALA A 219 1.14 -20.94 -20.85
CA ALA A 219 0.83 -21.87 -19.76
C ALA A 219 -0.26 -22.89 -20.16
N PRO A 220 -0.32 -24.07 -19.50
CA PRO A 220 -1.32 -25.09 -19.80
C PRO A 220 -2.75 -24.57 -19.66
N THR A 221 -3.64 -24.99 -20.55
CA THR A 221 -5.08 -24.70 -20.46
C THR A 221 -5.63 -25.18 -19.12
N GLY A 222 -6.41 -24.31 -18.47
CA GLY A 222 -6.99 -24.59 -17.16
C GLY A 222 -6.02 -24.46 -15.98
N ALA A 223 -4.80 -23.96 -16.20
CA ALA A 223 -3.89 -23.59 -15.12
C ALA A 223 -4.52 -22.51 -14.22
N ARG A 224 -4.30 -22.64 -12.90
CA ARG A 224 -4.89 -21.77 -11.89
C ARG A 224 -3.85 -21.42 -10.84
N VAL A 225 -3.97 -20.21 -10.31
CA VAL A 225 -3.26 -19.77 -9.12
C VAL A 225 -4.25 -19.45 -8.03
N VAL A 226 -3.81 -19.49 -6.78
CA VAL A 226 -4.62 -19.12 -5.62
C VAL A 226 -3.98 -17.88 -5.00
N PRO A 227 -4.49 -16.67 -5.32
CA PRO A 227 -4.10 -15.46 -4.62
C PRO A 227 -4.34 -15.62 -3.12
N THR A 228 -3.48 -15.01 -2.30
CA THR A 228 -3.70 -15.04 -0.86
C THR A 228 -4.86 -14.12 -0.50
N ASP A 229 -5.91 -14.72 0.02
CA ASP A 229 -6.93 -14.04 0.78
C ASP A 229 -6.70 -14.37 2.26
N LYS A 230 -6.47 -13.34 3.07
CA LYS A 230 -6.27 -13.49 4.51
C LYS A 230 -7.54 -13.94 5.25
N SER A 231 -8.70 -13.93 4.59
CA SER A 231 -9.98 -14.44 5.13
C SER A 231 -10.10 -15.97 5.10
N GLY A 232 -9.19 -16.67 4.41
CA GLY A 232 -9.28 -18.12 4.21
C GLY A 232 -10.22 -18.56 3.08
N ARG A 233 -10.89 -17.62 2.38
CA ARG A 233 -11.68 -17.89 1.16
C ARG A 233 -10.75 -17.85 -0.05
N SER A 234 -10.59 -18.95 -0.78
CA SER A 234 -9.65 -19.01 -1.90
C SER A 234 -10.37 -19.20 -3.23
N ILE A 235 -10.76 -18.10 -3.86
CA ILE A 235 -11.25 -18.11 -5.25
C ILE A 235 -10.02 -18.25 -6.17
N PRO A 236 -9.89 -19.33 -6.95
CA PRO A 236 -8.75 -19.48 -7.85
C PRO A 236 -8.83 -18.52 -9.05
N LEU A 237 -7.71 -17.92 -9.42
CA LEU A 237 -7.59 -17.14 -10.65
C LEU A 237 -7.08 -18.04 -11.79
N SER A 238 -7.93 -18.26 -12.79
CA SER A 238 -7.59 -19.11 -13.94
C SER A 238 -6.83 -18.34 -15.02
N ARG A 239 -5.99 -19.05 -15.78
CA ARG A 239 -5.33 -18.55 -16.99
C ARG A 239 -6.33 -17.88 -17.94
N GLU A 240 -7.44 -18.57 -18.22
CA GLU A 240 -8.45 -18.10 -19.17
C GLU A 240 -9.15 -16.83 -18.70
N THR A 241 -9.41 -16.70 -17.40
CA THR A 241 -9.96 -15.47 -16.81
C THR A 241 -9.01 -14.30 -17.03
N VAL A 242 -7.71 -14.49 -16.80
CA VAL A 242 -6.71 -13.43 -16.99
C VAL A 242 -6.59 -13.03 -18.45
N LEU A 243 -6.52 -13.99 -19.38
CA LEU A 243 -6.46 -13.68 -20.82
C LEU A 243 -7.71 -12.94 -21.31
N LYS A 244 -8.91 -13.32 -20.83
CA LYS A 244 -10.14 -12.58 -21.14
C LYS A 244 -10.11 -11.17 -20.57
N ALA A 245 -9.67 -11.00 -19.33
CA ALA A 245 -9.55 -9.68 -18.71
C ALA A 245 -8.56 -8.78 -19.48
N LEU A 246 -7.43 -9.33 -19.93
CA LEU A 246 -6.45 -8.61 -20.77
C LEU A 246 -7.02 -8.18 -22.13
N GLY A 247 -8.07 -8.85 -22.63
CA GLY A 247 -8.77 -8.46 -23.85
C GLY A 247 -9.82 -7.36 -23.65
N LEU A 248 -10.14 -6.98 -22.41
CA LEU A 248 -11.09 -5.91 -22.12
C LEU A 248 -10.41 -4.53 -22.15
N PRO A 249 -11.16 -3.45 -22.47
CA PRO A 249 -10.67 -2.10 -22.24
C PRO A 249 -10.38 -1.87 -20.76
N GLY A 250 -9.24 -1.26 -20.43
CA GLY A 250 -8.87 -0.94 -19.04
C GLY A 250 -9.93 -0.08 -18.32
N SER A 251 -10.66 0.77 -19.05
CA SER A 251 -11.80 1.50 -18.50
C SER A 251 -12.91 0.59 -18.00
N ALA A 252 -13.26 -0.48 -18.73
CA ALA A 252 -14.30 -1.41 -18.31
C ALA A 252 -13.91 -2.18 -17.04
N LEU A 253 -12.64 -2.59 -16.94
CA LEU A 253 -12.10 -3.20 -15.72
C LEU A 253 -12.12 -2.23 -14.54
N LEU A 254 -11.72 -0.98 -14.78
CA LEU A 254 -11.69 0.03 -13.74
C LEU A 254 -13.09 0.41 -13.24
N GLU A 255 -14.07 0.57 -14.13
CA GLU A 255 -15.47 0.78 -13.71
C GLU A 255 -15.99 -0.42 -12.90
N ALA A 256 -15.63 -1.65 -13.27
CA ALA A 256 -16.00 -2.83 -12.48
C ALA A 256 -15.33 -2.86 -11.10
N LEU A 257 -14.07 -2.45 -10.99
CA LEU A 257 -13.37 -2.31 -9.71
C LEU A 257 -14.01 -1.23 -8.83
N MET A 258 -14.35 -0.07 -9.40
CA MET A 258 -15.04 1.00 -8.68
C MET A 258 -16.41 0.52 -8.19
N ALA A 259 -17.22 -0.10 -9.06
CA ALA A 259 -18.52 -0.65 -8.70
C ALA A 259 -18.42 -1.74 -7.61
N ALA A 260 -17.39 -2.59 -7.65
CA ALA A 260 -17.14 -3.59 -6.63
C ALA A 260 -16.72 -2.96 -5.28
N GLY A 261 -15.94 -1.89 -5.31
CA GLY A 261 -15.55 -1.14 -4.10
C GLY A 261 -16.70 -0.34 -3.47
N ASP A 262 -17.65 0.13 -4.27
CA ASP A 262 -18.79 0.97 -3.86
C ASP A 262 -19.93 0.19 -3.17
N VAL A 263 -19.83 -1.14 -3.04
CA VAL A 263 -20.83 -1.98 -2.36
C VAL A 263 -20.31 -2.34 -0.96
N PRO A 264 -20.58 -1.53 0.07
CA PRO A 264 -20.10 -1.81 1.42
C PRO A 264 -20.79 -3.04 2.01
N ASP A 265 -19.97 -3.85 2.70
CA ASP A 265 -20.39 -5.04 3.40
C ASP A 265 -21.50 -4.71 4.43
N ALA A 266 -22.43 -5.65 4.63
CA ALA A 266 -23.57 -5.42 5.53
C ALA A 266 -23.15 -5.20 7.00
N ALA A 267 -22.09 -5.88 7.46
CA ALA A 267 -21.56 -5.68 8.80
C ALA A 267 -20.85 -4.32 8.92
N TRP A 268 -20.17 -3.88 7.86
CA TRP A 268 -19.59 -2.53 7.80
C TRP A 268 -20.66 -1.44 7.90
N ARG A 269 -21.70 -1.52 7.06
CA ARG A 269 -22.83 -0.56 7.10
C ARG A 269 -23.55 -0.51 8.44
N ALA A 270 -23.55 -1.61 9.19
CA ALA A 270 -24.15 -1.64 10.52
C ALA A 270 -23.29 -0.91 11.57
N ALA A 271 -21.99 -0.81 11.35
CA ALA A 271 -21.04 -0.13 12.25
C ALA A 271 -21.00 1.39 12.03
N GLU A 272 -21.22 1.84 10.78
CA GLU A 272 -21.10 3.24 10.35
C GLU A 272 -21.76 4.26 11.30
N PRO A 273 -23.03 4.11 11.71
CA PRO A 273 -23.67 5.12 12.57
C PRO A 273 -22.96 5.31 13.91
N ARG A 274 -22.43 4.20 14.46
CA ARG A 274 -21.71 4.24 15.74
C ARG A 274 -20.30 4.77 15.57
N ALA A 275 -19.62 4.45 14.47
CA ALA A 275 -18.31 5.01 14.16
C ALA A 275 -18.40 6.54 13.97
N GLU A 276 -19.40 7.02 13.24
CA GLU A 276 -19.64 8.45 13.02
C GLU A 276 -19.91 9.20 14.34
N GLU A 277 -20.73 8.63 15.22
CA GLU A 277 -20.99 9.20 16.56
C GLU A 277 -19.68 9.34 17.36
N ILE A 278 -18.89 8.27 17.46
CA ILE A 278 -17.62 8.27 18.19
C ILE A 278 -16.64 9.25 17.57
N HIS A 279 -16.55 9.31 16.23
CA HIS A 279 -15.70 10.27 15.53
C HIS A 279 -16.05 11.71 15.91
N ASN A 280 -17.33 12.07 15.79
CA ASN A 280 -17.82 13.42 16.07
C ASN A 280 -17.58 13.83 17.52
N LEU A 281 -17.86 12.93 18.47
CA LEU A 281 -17.57 13.17 19.89
C LEU A 281 -16.07 13.36 20.13
N THR A 282 -15.23 12.56 19.46
CA THR A 282 -13.78 12.61 19.60
C THR A 282 -13.21 13.93 19.06
N VAL A 283 -13.67 14.38 17.90
CA VAL A 283 -13.29 15.68 17.32
C VAL A 283 -13.68 16.82 18.25
N GLN A 284 -14.90 16.81 18.80
CA GLN A 284 -15.36 17.84 19.73
C GLN A 284 -14.58 17.84 21.05
N ALA A 285 -14.30 16.67 21.62
CA ALA A 285 -13.50 16.53 22.84
C ALA A 285 -12.08 17.10 22.64
N ARG A 286 -11.45 16.78 21.51
CA ARG A 286 -10.14 17.33 21.12
C ARG A 286 -10.19 18.84 20.94
N ALA A 287 -11.21 19.37 20.27
CA ALA A 287 -11.39 20.80 20.08
C ALA A 287 -11.55 21.58 21.41
N ARG A 288 -12.13 20.94 22.44
CA ARG A 288 -12.23 21.50 23.80
C ARG A 288 -10.96 21.33 24.64
N GLY A 289 -9.92 20.67 24.12
CA GLY A 289 -8.69 20.40 24.86
C GLY A 289 -8.89 19.43 26.03
N GLU A 290 -9.88 18.53 25.92
CA GLU A 290 -10.20 17.61 27.01
C GLU A 290 -9.03 16.63 27.28
N PRO A 291 -8.63 16.45 28.55
CA PRO A 291 -7.49 15.62 28.89
C PRO A 291 -7.80 14.14 28.73
N PHE A 292 -6.76 13.38 28.38
CA PHE A 292 -6.78 11.92 28.44
C PHE A 292 -6.53 11.43 29.88
N THR A 293 -7.32 10.46 30.34
CA THR A 293 -7.02 9.70 31.56
C THR A 293 -7.34 8.22 31.36
N ARG A 294 -6.39 7.36 31.74
CA ARG A 294 -6.55 5.91 31.73
C ARG A 294 -7.60 5.52 32.79
N GLY A 295 -8.83 5.26 32.35
CA GLY A 295 -9.93 4.78 33.20
C GLY A 295 -10.85 5.83 33.81
N GLY A 296 -10.89 7.08 33.30
CA GLY A 296 -11.85 8.08 33.83
C GLY A 296 -11.73 9.49 33.26
N GLY A 297 -11.85 9.66 31.94
CA GLY A 297 -11.83 10.96 31.25
C GLY A 297 -12.73 10.94 30.01
N CYS A 298 -12.92 12.08 29.34
CA CYS A 298 -13.79 12.16 28.17
C CYS A 298 -13.26 11.36 26.96
N LEU A 299 -11.94 11.18 26.88
CA LEU A 299 -11.29 10.30 25.90
C LEU A 299 -10.88 8.98 26.56
N THR A 300 -11.38 7.88 26.02
CA THR A 300 -11.09 6.50 26.42
C THR A 300 -9.94 5.94 25.58
N TRP A 301 -9.06 5.20 26.24
CA TRP A 301 -8.02 4.41 25.60
C TRP A 301 -8.61 3.11 25.04
N VAL A 302 -8.45 2.88 23.74
CA VAL A 302 -8.95 1.72 23.03
C VAL A 302 -7.77 1.01 22.39
N GLU A 303 -7.47 -0.21 22.84
CA GLU A 303 -6.46 -1.08 22.22
C GLU A 303 -7.10 -1.93 21.12
N LEU A 304 -6.43 -2.01 19.97
CA LEU A 304 -6.82 -2.92 18.90
C LEU A 304 -6.52 -4.36 19.29
N THR A 305 -7.58 -5.15 19.39
CA THR A 305 -7.53 -6.58 19.69
C THR A 305 -7.59 -7.43 18.41
N GLY A 306 -7.43 -8.75 18.56
CA GLY A 306 -7.63 -9.68 17.44
C GLY A 306 -9.02 -9.60 16.81
N GLU A 307 -10.06 -9.27 17.57
CA GLU A 307 -11.43 -9.11 17.04
C GLU A 307 -11.53 -7.95 16.04
N HIS A 308 -10.84 -6.83 16.31
CA HIS A 308 -10.73 -5.72 15.36
C HIS A 308 -10.03 -6.17 14.08
N VAL A 309 -8.94 -6.93 14.22
CA VAL A 309 -8.19 -7.46 13.08
C VAL A 309 -9.07 -8.38 12.24
N TYR A 310 -9.83 -9.30 12.84
CA TYR A 310 -10.73 -10.18 12.11
C TYR A 310 -11.81 -9.39 11.38
N PHE A 311 -12.43 -8.41 12.04
CA PHE A 311 -13.40 -7.55 11.39
C PHE A 311 -12.82 -6.82 10.18
N LEU A 312 -11.60 -6.27 10.30
CA LEU A 312 -10.91 -5.59 9.20
C LEU A 312 -10.52 -6.54 8.05
N VAL A 313 -10.10 -7.77 8.35
CA VAL A 313 -9.77 -8.78 7.33
C VAL A 313 -10.99 -9.09 6.47
N ASP A 314 -12.16 -9.26 7.10
CA ASP A 314 -13.38 -9.70 6.41
C ASP A 314 -14.18 -8.54 5.79
N HIS A 315 -14.19 -7.37 6.44
CA HIS A 315 -15.18 -6.31 6.16
C HIS A 315 -14.59 -4.96 5.75
N ALA A 316 -13.28 -4.71 5.91
CA ALA A 316 -12.69 -3.41 5.56
C ALA A 316 -12.96 -3.04 4.08
N PRO A 317 -13.52 -1.86 3.78
CA PRO A 317 -13.87 -1.51 2.42
C PRO A 317 -12.64 -1.29 1.55
N PHE A 318 -12.92 -1.26 0.25
CA PHE A 318 -11.92 -0.99 -0.78
C PHE A 318 -12.02 0.46 -1.24
N HIS A 319 -10.88 1.06 -1.49
CA HIS A 319 -10.74 2.39 -2.03
C HIS A 319 -10.16 2.28 -3.44
N VAL A 320 -10.87 2.83 -4.43
CA VAL A 320 -10.44 2.88 -5.83
C VAL A 320 -10.45 4.33 -6.27
N ARG A 321 -9.29 4.90 -6.57
CA ARG A 321 -9.17 6.31 -6.93
C ARG A 321 -8.40 6.52 -8.22
N ARG A 322 -9.03 7.26 -9.14
CA ARG A 322 -8.36 7.81 -10.32
C ARG A 322 -7.54 9.04 -9.93
N LEU A 323 -6.31 9.09 -10.41
CA LEU A 323 -5.42 10.21 -10.19
C LEU A 323 -5.56 11.23 -11.33
N PRO A 324 -5.39 12.53 -11.06
CA PRO A 324 -5.36 13.56 -12.11
C PRO A 324 -4.28 13.30 -13.17
N SER A 325 -3.23 12.58 -12.79
CA SER A 325 -2.15 12.15 -13.69
C SER A 325 -2.58 11.07 -14.68
N GLY A 326 -3.78 10.49 -14.57
CA GLY A 326 -4.22 9.33 -15.37
C GLY A 326 -3.85 7.97 -14.76
N GLY A 327 -3.18 7.97 -13.61
CA GLY A 327 -2.92 6.76 -12.81
C GLY A 327 -4.12 6.35 -11.95
N VAL A 328 -3.94 5.28 -11.18
CA VAL A 328 -4.95 4.74 -10.27
C VAL A 328 -4.31 4.18 -9.02
N VAL A 329 -4.97 4.36 -7.88
CA VAL A 329 -4.66 3.70 -6.61
C VAL A 329 -5.80 2.75 -6.25
N LEU A 330 -5.44 1.53 -5.89
CA LEU A 330 -6.31 0.57 -5.23
C LEU A 330 -5.80 0.40 -3.80
N ALA A 331 -6.67 0.47 -2.79
CA ALA A 331 -6.27 0.34 -1.39
C ALA A 331 -7.36 -0.29 -0.51
N THR A 332 -6.95 -0.84 0.61
CA THR A 332 -7.79 -1.28 1.73
C THR A 332 -6.93 -1.31 3.00
N HIS A 333 -7.43 -1.87 4.10
CA HIS A 333 -6.65 -2.02 5.32
C HIS A 333 -5.45 -2.95 5.10
N PRO A 334 -4.27 -2.70 5.71
CA PRO A 334 -3.10 -3.60 5.65
C PRO A 334 -3.33 -5.05 6.13
N TYR A 335 -4.42 -5.29 6.84
CA TYR A 335 -4.84 -6.64 7.22
C TYR A 335 -5.65 -7.37 6.14
N ARG A 336 -6.16 -6.66 5.14
CA ARG A 336 -6.89 -7.23 4.00
C ARG A 336 -6.01 -7.22 2.74
N THR A 337 -6.37 -8.02 1.74
CA THR A 337 -5.73 -8.03 0.41
C THR A 337 -6.70 -7.49 -0.63
N LEU A 338 -6.19 -7.06 -1.79
CA LEU A 338 -7.01 -6.58 -2.91
C LEU A 338 -7.72 -7.70 -3.68
N TRP A 339 -7.48 -8.97 -3.37
CA TRP A 339 -8.02 -10.08 -4.14
C TRP A 339 -9.56 -10.13 -4.15
N PRO A 340 -10.28 -9.90 -3.04
CA PRO A 340 -11.74 -9.90 -3.07
C PRO A 340 -12.31 -8.81 -4.00
N LEU A 341 -11.74 -7.59 -3.99
CA LEU A 341 -12.09 -6.52 -4.93
C LEU A 341 -11.98 -6.97 -6.40
N TRP A 342 -10.86 -7.60 -6.73
CA TRP A 342 -10.62 -8.12 -8.09
C TRP A 342 -11.56 -9.26 -8.44
N ALA A 343 -11.81 -10.19 -7.51
CA ALA A 343 -12.72 -11.31 -7.74
C ALA A 343 -14.15 -10.83 -8.00
N ASP A 344 -14.64 -9.87 -7.21
CA ASP A 344 -15.98 -9.30 -7.37
C ASP A 344 -16.10 -8.53 -8.70
N ALA A 345 -15.09 -7.74 -9.07
CA ALA A 345 -15.05 -7.05 -10.36
C ALA A 345 -15.05 -8.02 -11.55
N LEU A 346 -14.27 -9.11 -11.47
CA LEU A 346 -14.23 -10.15 -12.50
C LEU A 346 -15.57 -10.90 -12.60
N CYS A 347 -16.24 -11.14 -11.46
CA CYS A 347 -17.57 -11.74 -11.42
C CYS A 347 -18.63 -10.83 -12.06
N ALA A 348 -18.61 -9.52 -11.75
CA ALA A 348 -19.52 -8.54 -12.34
C ALA A 348 -19.37 -8.44 -13.87
N LEU A 349 -18.16 -8.67 -14.38
CA LEU A 349 -17.86 -8.72 -15.81
C LEU A 349 -18.19 -10.07 -16.47
N GLY A 350 -18.68 -11.06 -15.71
CA GLY A 350 -18.99 -12.40 -16.21
C GLY A 350 -17.76 -13.22 -16.60
N LEU A 351 -16.57 -12.88 -16.06
CA LEU A 351 -15.31 -13.57 -16.34
C LEU A 351 -15.03 -14.72 -15.38
N THR A 352 -15.67 -14.68 -14.21
CA THR A 352 -15.66 -15.74 -13.19
C THR A 352 -17.08 -16.03 -12.73
N SER A 353 -17.30 -17.26 -12.26
CA SER A 353 -18.58 -17.77 -11.78
C SER A 353 -18.62 -17.90 -10.27
#